data_AF-A0A928VS76-F1
#
_entry.id   AF-A0A928VS76-F1
#
_cell.length_a   1.000
_cell.length_b   1.000
_cell.length_c   1.000
_cell.angle_alpha   90.00
_cell.angle_beta   90.00
_cell.angle_gamma   90.00
#
_symmetry.space_group_name_H-M   'P 1'
#
loop_
_entity.id
_entity.type
_entity.pdbx_description
1 polymer ?
#
loop_
_entity_poly.entity_id
_entity_poly.type
_entity_poly.pdbx_seq_one_letter_code
_entity_poly.pdbx_strand_id
1 'polypeptide(L)'
;MSFNIFDETSYLNARPDVRAAVIAGAFKSGFHHFQEAGLREGETNVSPYWNEGLYLQQNPDVAGAVGAGAFSSGLDHFIQFGARENRPGAPVVPDIAGFDENYYLSFYPQVGGAVARGEFSSGAAHYNRVGRLSRFEALFSGTDGDDILTGVGELNEIIGVDVDVRTQRVGDSFFVPTSFGTGEVDVLTGLPLGNDTFHLGTGRNPLNANVAAFYLGGGSTDYAYVQNFDRGEDELLLAGSPQGYDVFRETLSFAGVPVSGISISTGGDLVAFVEGIDSIEVSFEDPGRGVFFLS
;
A
#
# COMPACT_ATOMS: atom_id res chain seq x y z
N MET A 1 -4.53 -20.63 -6.19
CA MET A 1 -3.64 -19.84 -5.32
C MET A 1 -4.00 -18.38 -5.44
N SER A 2 -4.79 -17.93 -4.49
CA SER A 2 -5.16 -16.53 -4.24
C SER A 2 -4.67 -16.19 -2.84
N PHE A 3 -3.85 -15.16 -2.72
CA PHE A 3 -3.34 -14.70 -1.43
C PHE A 3 -3.97 -13.36 -1.01
N ASN A 4 -5.09 -13.00 -1.64
CA ASN A 4 -5.71 -11.69 -1.44
C ASN A 4 -6.11 -11.49 0.03
N ILE A 5 -6.39 -12.57 0.76
CA ILE A 5 -6.74 -12.52 2.18
C ILE A 5 -5.57 -12.10 3.08
N PHE A 6 -4.32 -12.20 2.62
CA PHE A 6 -3.16 -11.94 3.46
C PHE A 6 -3.05 -10.44 3.79
N ASP A 7 -2.90 -10.14 5.08
CA ASP A 7 -2.72 -8.80 5.63
C ASP A 7 -1.34 -8.69 6.29
N GLU A 8 -0.46 -7.90 5.69
CA GLU A 8 0.94 -7.77 6.12
C GLU A 8 1.06 -7.27 7.55
N THR A 9 0.37 -6.19 7.89
CA THR A 9 0.43 -5.57 9.21
C THR A 9 -0.04 -6.52 10.29
N SER A 10 -1.18 -7.18 10.09
CA SER A 10 -1.73 -8.16 11.04
C SER A 10 -0.81 -9.36 11.19
N TYR A 11 -0.26 -9.85 10.07
CA TYR A 11 0.67 -10.98 10.10
C TYR A 11 1.95 -10.65 10.86
N LEU A 12 2.60 -9.52 10.56
CA LEU A 12 3.81 -9.10 11.24
C LEU A 12 3.57 -8.69 12.71
N ASN A 13 2.37 -8.22 13.05
CA ASN A 13 1.96 -7.97 14.45
C ASN A 13 1.81 -9.29 15.23
N ALA A 14 1.21 -10.31 14.59
CA ALA A 14 1.04 -11.63 15.19
C ALA A 14 2.35 -12.44 15.24
N ARG A 15 3.31 -12.13 14.35
CA ARG A 15 4.58 -12.86 14.18
C ARG A 15 5.80 -11.93 14.36
N PRO A 16 6.15 -11.53 15.60
CA PRO A 16 7.35 -10.73 15.86
C PRO A 16 8.66 -11.39 15.39
N ASP A 17 8.70 -12.72 15.33
CA ASP A 17 9.80 -13.51 14.76
C ASP A 17 9.98 -13.22 13.27
N VAL A 18 8.88 -13.23 12.51
CA VAL A 18 8.90 -12.94 11.08
C VAL A 18 9.23 -11.47 10.84
N ARG A 19 8.66 -10.56 11.63
CA ARG A 19 9.00 -9.13 11.56
C ARG A 19 10.50 -8.90 11.73
N ALA A 20 11.11 -9.54 12.72
CA ALA A 20 12.56 -9.44 12.93
C ALA A 20 13.34 -10.00 11.73
N ALA A 21 12.88 -11.11 11.13
CA ALA A 21 13.49 -11.69 9.94
C ALA A 21 13.35 -10.80 8.69
N VAL A 22 12.24 -10.08 8.55
CA VAL A 22 12.04 -9.07 7.50
C VAL A 22 12.98 -7.89 7.71
N ILE A 23 13.03 -7.32 8.92
CA ILE A 23 13.96 -6.21 9.26
C ILE A 23 15.43 -6.62 9.01
N ALA A 24 15.77 -7.88 9.27
CA ALA A 24 17.11 -8.41 9.01
C ALA A 24 17.39 -8.73 7.52
N GLY A 25 16.43 -8.51 6.62
CA GLY A 25 16.53 -8.78 5.19
C GLY A 25 16.47 -10.26 4.80
N ALA A 26 16.12 -11.16 5.73
CA ALA A 26 16.01 -12.59 5.45
C ALA A 26 14.76 -12.92 4.60
N PHE A 27 13.70 -12.13 4.76
CA PHE A 27 12.53 -12.12 3.89
C PHE A 27 12.25 -10.70 3.43
N LYS A 28 11.74 -10.54 2.21
CA LYS A 28 11.36 -9.24 1.67
C LYS A 28 10.15 -8.63 2.36
N SER A 29 9.25 -9.47 2.86
CA SER A 29 8.03 -9.08 3.58
C SER A 29 7.50 -10.28 4.37
N GLY A 30 6.57 -10.04 5.28
CA GLY A 30 5.76 -11.05 5.95
C GLY A 30 5.00 -11.90 4.94
N PHE A 31 4.51 -11.30 3.86
CA PHE A 31 3.87 -12.02 2.78
C PHE A 31 4.84 -12.98 2.09
N HIS A 32 6.06 -12.53 1.79
CA HIS A 32 7.11 -13.38 1.23
C HIS A 32 7.41 -14.56 2.16
N HIS A 33 7.53 -14.32 3.48
CA HIS A 33 7.65 -15.39 4.46
C HIS A 33 6.47 -16.36 4.43
N PHE A 34 5.23 -15.85 4.40
CA PHE A 34 4.04 -16.69 4.42
C PHE A 34 3.97 -17.63 3.21
N GLN A 35 4.35 -17.15 2.03
CA GLN A 35 4.41 -17.99 0.83
C GLN A 35 5.53 -19.02 0.88
N GLU A 36 6.72 -18.61 1.35
CA GLU A 36 7.91 -19.46 1.37
C GLU A 36 7.94 -20.44 2.54
N ALA A 37 7.20 -20.20 3.62
CA ALA A 37 7.21 -21.03 4.81
C ALA A 37 5.82 -21.14 5.45
N GLY A 38 5.18 -20.01 5.77
CA GLY A 38 3.98 -19.97 6.62
C GLY A 38 2.83 -20.88 6.15
N LEU A 39 2.57 -20.97 4.84
CA LEU A 39 1.55 -21.86 4.29
C LEU A 39 1.83 -23.33 4.59
N ARG A 40 3.11 -23.76 4.48
CA ARG A 40 3.54 -25.14 4.77
C ARG A 40 3.58 -25.42 6.27
N GLU A 41 3.83 -24.39 7.07
CA GLU A 41 3.76 -24.45 8.53
C GLU A 41 2.31 -24.57 9.04
N GLY A 42 1.31 -24.43 8.15
CA GLY A 42 -0.10 -24.43 8.52
C GLY A 42 -0.52 -23.16 9.25
N GLU A 43 0.18 -22.05 9.01
CA GLU A 43 -0.16 -20.76 9.59
C GLU A 43 -1.50 -20.28 9.03
N THR A 44 -2.40 -19.89 9.92
CA THR A 44 -3.77 -19.46 9.57
C THR A 44 -4.05 -18.02 9.99
N ASN A 45 -3.26 -17.46 10.90
CA ASN A 45 -3.44 -16.10 11.39
C ASN A 45 -2.75 -15.09 10.44
N VAL A 46 -3.25 -15.04 9.21
CA VAL A 46 -2.72 -14.19 8.14
C VAL A 46 -3.45 -12.88 7.98
N SER A 47 -4.62 -12.75 8.60
CA SER A 47 -5.50 -11.60 8.46
C SER A 47 -6.66 -11.65 9.45
N PRO A 48 -7.17 -10.49 9.88
CA PRO A 48 -8.33 -10.40 10.76
C PRO A 48 -9.62 -10.94 10.12
N TYR A 49 -9.64 -11.07 8.79
CA TYR A 49 -10.81 -11.55 8.05
C TYR A 49 -10.83 -13.07 7.92
N TRP A 50 -9.72 -13.77 8.17
CA TRP A 50 -9.68 -15.23 8.10
C TRP A 50 -10.15 -15.89 9.39
N ASN A 51 -11.07 -16.84 9.28
CA ASN A 51 -11.46 -17.70 10.39
C ASN A 51 -11.40 -19.18 9.97
N GLU A 52 -10.30 -19.83 10.33
CA GLU A 52 -10.03 -21.23 10.02
C GLU A 52 -11.15 -22.16 10.51
N GLY A 53 -11.58 -21.99 11.76
CA GLY A 53 -12.61 -22.83 12.37
C GLY A 53 -13.96 -22.71 11.67
N LEU A 54 -14.36 -21.49 11.30
CA LEU A 54 -15.59 -21.24 10.56
C LEU A 54 -15.52 -21.87 9.16
N TYR A 55 -14.41 -21.70 8.45
CA TYR A 55 -14.23 -22.24 7.11
C TYR A 55 -14.31 -23.77 7.11
N LEU A 56 -13.61 -24.44 8.04
CA LEU A 56 -13.65 -25.90 8.15
C LEU A 56 -15.02 -26.42 8.63
N GLN A 57 -15.69 -25.70 9.53
CA GLN A 57 -17.05 -26.07 9.97
C GLN A 57 -18.05 -26.04 8.82
N GLN A 58 -17.95 -25.06 7.93
CA GLN A 58 -18.85 -24.89 6.78
C GLN A 58 -18.47 -25.75 5.58
N ASN A 59 -17.25 -26.30 5.55
CA ASN A 59 -16.75 -27.18 4.49
C ASN A 59 -16.22 -28.50 5.08
N PRO A 60 -17.11 -29.44 5.47
CA PRO A 60 -16.72 -30.70 6.09
C PRO A 60 -15.83 -31.60 5.21
N ASP A 61 -15.96 -31.49 3.89
CA ASP A 61 -15.09 -32.17 2.92
C ASP A 61 -13.64 -31.67 3.03
N VAL A 62 -13.47 -30.35 3.18
CA VAL A 62 -12.16 -29.72 3.41
C VAL A 62 -11.60 -30.12 4.77
N ALA A 63 -12.43 -30.11 5.82
CA ALA A 63 -12.01 -30.57 7.16
C ALA A 63 -11.51 -32.02 7.14
N GLY A 64 -12.20 -32.90 6.39
CA GLY A 64 -11.75 -34.27 6.16
C GLY A 64 -10.40 -34.34 5.41
N ALA A 65 -10.22 -33.51 4.38
CA ALA A 65 -8.97 -33.45 3.61
C ALA A 65 -7.79 -32.93 4.44
N VAL A 66 -7.99 -31.92 5.29
CA VAL A 66 -6.99 -31.42 6.25
C VAL A 66 -6.66 -32.50 7.28
N GLY A 67 -7.67 -33.17 7.86
CA GLY A 67 -7.45 -34.27 8.81
C GLY A 67 -6.71 -35.47 8.21
N ALA A 68 -6.81 -35.68 6.89
CA ALA A 68 -6.07 -36.69 6.14
C ALA A 68 -4.67 -36.22 5.69
N GLY A 69 -4.30 -34.96 5.95
CA GLY A 69 -3.01 -34.37 5.57
C GLY A 69 -2.89 -33.99 4.09
N ALA A 70 -4.00 -33.91 3.34
CA ALA A 70 -3.99 -33.47 1.95
C ALA A 70 -3.76 -31.96 1.81
N PHE A 71 -4.08 -31.20 2.86
CA PHE A 71 -3.83 -29.76 3.01
C PHE A 71 -3.25 -29.50 4.39
N SER A 72 -2.36 -28.50 4.52
CA SER A 72 -1.80 -28.13 5.83
C SER A 72 -2.83 -27.46 6.74
N SER A 73 -3.83 -26.79 6.14
CA SER A 73 -4.93 -26.09 6.81
C SER A 73 -6.11 -25.89 5.84
N GLY A 74 -7.25 -25.46 6.37
CA GLY A 74 -8.37 -24.93 5.60
C GLY A 74 -7.98 -23.67 4.81
N LEU A 75 -7.11 -22.82 5.36
CA LEU A 75 -6.54 -21.69 4.63
C LEU A 75 -5.76 -22.14 3.39
N ASP A 76 -4.95 -23.20 3.52
CA ASP A 76 -4.22 -23.79 2.40
C ASP A 76 -5.17 -24.26 1.29
N HIS A 77 -6.23 -24.97 1.65
CA HIS A 77 -7.29 -25.32 0.68
C HIS A 77 -7.93 -24.06 0.06
N PHE A 78 -8.26 -23.05 0.86
CA PHE A 78 -8.93 -21.84 0.38
C PHE A 78 -8.07 -21.09 -0.64
N ILE A 79 -6.79 -20.87 -0.32
CA ILE A 79 -5.81 -20.23 -1.20
C ILE A 79 -5.72 -21.02 -2.50
N GLN A 80 -5.57 -22.35 -2.43
CA GLN A 80 -5.38 -23.16 -3.63
C GLN A 80 -6.65 -23.23 -4.51
N PHE A 81 -7.80 -23.50 -3.90
CA PHE A 81 -9.06 -23.86 -4.57
C PHE A 81 -10.26 -23.03 -4.11
N GLY A 82 -10.46 -22.91 -2.78
CA GLY A 82 -11.72 -22.42 -2.21
C GLY A 82 -12.15 -21.03 -2.67
N ALA A 83 -11.20 -20.13 -2.95
CA ALA A 83 -11.48 -18.80 -3.49
C ALA A 83 -12.16 -18.84 -4.88
N ARG A 84 -11.83 -19.82 -5.73
CA ARG A 84 -12.44 -19.99 -7.06
C ARG A 84 -13.74 -20.77 -7.01
N GLU A 85 -13.89 -21.61 -5.99
CA GLU A 85 -15.07 -22.45 -5.79
C GLU A 85 -16.22 -21.70 -5.10
N ASN A 86 -16.00 -20.45 -4.66
CA ASN A 86 -16.96 -19.66 -3.89
C ASN A 86 -17.48 -20.41 -2.64
N ARG A 87 -16.56 -21.08 -1.92
CA ARG A 87 -16.92 -21.87 -0.74
C ARG A 87 -17.53 -20.99 0.37
N PRO A 88 -18.56 -21.46 1.09
CA PRO A 88 -19.11 -20.75 2.24
C PRO A 88 -18.04 -20.58 3.33
N GLY A 89 -18.07 -19.45 4.03
CA GLY A 89 -17.10 -19.13 5.08
C GLY A 89 -15.77 -18.62 4.55
N ALA A 90 -15.62 -18.54 3.22
CA ALA A 90 -14.58 -17.74 2.60
C ALA A 90 -14.77 -16.27 3.00
N PRO A 91 -13.71 -15.57 3.41
CA PRO A 91 -13.79 -14.14 3.64
C PRO A 91 -14.11 -13.42 2.34
N VAL A 92 -14.98 -12.41 2.45
CA VAL A 92 -14.98 -11.34 1.46
C VAL A 92 -13.69 -10.59 1.70
N VAL A 93 -12.72 -10.83 0.83
CA VAL A 93 -11.48 -10.08 0.86
C VAL A 93 -11.84 -8.64 0.50
N PRO A 94 -11.55 -7.64 1.35
CA PRO A 94 -11.71 -6.25 0.96
C PRO A 94 -10.89 -6.00 -0.31
N ASP A 95 -11.43 -5.21 -1.23
CA ASP A 95 -10.58 -4.63 -2.28
C ASP A 95 -9.39 -3.93 -1.60
N ILE A 96 -8.19 -4.07 -2.16
CA ILE A 96 -7.02 -3.39 -1.61
C ILE A 96 -7.32 -1.90 -1.68
N ALA A 97 -7.46 -1.25 -0.53
CA ALA A 97 -7.92 0.13 -0.46
C ALA A 97 -7.05 1.02 -1.37
N GLY A 98 -7.71 1.78 -2.22
CA GLY A 98 -7.07 2.69 -3.17
C GLY A 98 -6.37 2.05 -4.37
N PHE A 99 -6.29 0.72 -4.50
CA PHE A 99 -5.59 0.10 -5.64
C PHE A 99 -6.23 0.49 -6.98
N ASP A 100 -5.47 1.18 -7.83
CA ASP A 100 -5.94 1.58 -9.16
C ASP A 100 -5.60 0.53 -10.22
N GLU A 101 -6.62 -0.23 -10.63
CA GLU A 101 -6.48 -1.24 -11.68
C GLU A 101 -6.21 -0.62 -13.06
N ASN A 102 -6.75 0.56 -13.37
CA ASN A 102 -6.52 1.21 -14.66
C ASN A 102 -5.05 1.64 -14.80
N TYR A 103 -4.49 2.21 -13.73
CA TYR A 103 -3.07 2.50 -13.62
C TYR A 103 -2.24 1.24 -13.86
N TYR A 104 -2.53 0.18 -13.10
CA TYR A 104 -1.80 -1.08 -13.18
C TYR A 104 -1.83 -1.69 -14.60
N LEU A 105 -3.01 -1.72 -15.23
CA LEU A 105 -3.15 -2.27 -16.58
C LEU A 105 -2.53 -1.36 -17.66
N SER A 106 -2.42 -0.05 -17.41
CA SER A 106 -1.74 0.88 -18.32
C SER A 106 -0.22 0.69 -18.37
N PHE A 107 0.38 0.31 -17.23
CA PHE A 107 1.80 -0.03 -17.11
C PHE A 107 2.11 -1.45 -17.59
N TYR A 108 1.16 -2.37 -17.39
CA TYR A 108 1.34 -3.78 -17.75
C TYR A 108 0.30 -4.30 -18.75
N PRO A 109 0.35 -3.88 -20.04
CA PRO A 109 -0.61 -4.33 -21.05
C PRO A 109 -0.68 -5.85 -21.24
N GLN A 110 0.42 -6.57 -20.96
CA GLN A 110 0.44 -8.03 -20.97
C GLN A 110 -0.53 -8.64 -19.95
N VAL A 111 -0.71 -7.96 -18.81
CA VAL A 111 -1.69 -8.34 -17.79
C VAL A 111 -3.09 -8.08 -18.32
N GLY A 112 -3.33 -6.92 -18.94
CA GLY A 112 -4.62 -6.65 -19.61
C GLY A 112 -4.98 -7.72 -20.64
N GLY A 113 -3.99 -8.19 -21.42
CA GLY A 113 -4.16 -9.33 -22.31
C GLY A 113 -4.48 -10.64 -21.59
N ALA A 114 -3.88 -10.92 -20.43
CA ALA A 114 -4.15 -12.10 -19.63
C ALA A 114 -5.57 -12.07 -19.01
N VAL A 115 -6.01 -10.91 -18.53
CA VAL A 115 -7.38 -10.69 -18.06
C VAL A 115 -8.38 -10.90 -19.20
N ALA A 116 -8.13 -10.32 -20.38
CA ALA A 116 -8.99 -10.50 -21.56
C ALA A 116 -9.11 -11.96 -22.02
N ARG A 117 -8.08 -12.80 -21.77
CA ARG A 117 -8.10 -14.25 -22.03
C ARG A 117 -8.72 -15.06 -20.88
N GLY A 118 -9.12 -14.44 -19.78
CA GLY A 118 -9.68 -15.10 -18.60
C GLY A 118 -8.66 -15.86 -17.76
N GLU A 119 -7.36 -15.60 -17.94
CA GLU A 119 -6.29 -16.19 -17.12
C GLU A 119 -6.30 -15.61 -15.69
N PHE A 120 -6.77 -14.38 -15.57
CA PHE A 120 -7.04 -13.66 -14.32
C PHE A 120 -8.42 -13.01 -14.41
N SER A 121 -9.11 -12.89 -13.26
CA SER A 121 -10.43 -12.24 -13.20
C SER A 121 -10.35 -10.72 -13.30
N SER A 122 -9.22 -10.13 -12.95
CA SER A 122 -8.94 -8.70 -12.99
C SER A 122 -7.43 -8.44 -12.87
N GLY A 123 -7.01 -7.19 -13.13
CA GLY A 123 -5.66 -6.69 -12.84
C GLY A 123 -5.33 -6.77 -11.36
N ALA A 124 -6.27 -6.44 -10.46
CA ALA A 124 -6.09 -6.63 -9.02
C ALA A 124 -5.84 -8.11 -8.64
N ALA A 125 -6.53 -9.05 -9.30
CA ALA A 125 -6.28 -10.48 -9.10
C ALA A 125 -4.91 -10.91 -9.61
N HIS A 126 -4.42 -10.31 -10.70
CA HIS A 126 -3.05 -10.51 -11.16
C HIS A 126 -2.04 -9.92 -10.19
N TYR A 127 -2.25 -8.68 -9.73
CA TYR A 127 -1.35 -8.00 -8.82
C TYR A 127 -1.12 -8.80 -7.53
N ASN A 128 -2.20 -9.24 -6.90
CA ASN A 128 -2.13 -10.04 -5.68
C ASN A 128 -1.38 -11.38 -5.84
N ARG A 129 -1.46 -11.98 -7.02
CA ARG A 129 -0.88 -13.31 -7.28
C ARG A 129 0.55 -13.25 -7.79
N VAL A 130 0.89 -12.17 -8.50
CA VAL A 130 2.15 -12.06 -9.26
C VAL A 130 2.81 -10.70 -9.03
N GLY A 131 2.08 -9.60 -9.27
CA GLY A 131 2.65 -8.25 -9.31
C GLY A 131 3.33 -7.84 -8.02
N ARG A 132 2.66 -7.99 -6.87
CA ARG A 132 3.18 -7.61 -5.55
C ARG A 132 4.44 -8.37 -5.11
N LEU A 133 4.82 -9.42 -5.84
CA LEU A 133 6.01 -10.24 -5.60
C LEU A 133 7.14 -10.01 -6.58
N SER A 134 6.84 -9.30 -7.67
CA SER A 134 7.71 -9.18 -8.84
C SER A 134 8.16 -7.75 -9.07
N ARG A 135 8.10 -6.90 -8.02
CA ARG A 135 8.34 -5.45 -8.10
C ARG A 135 7.55 -4.80 -9.24
N PHE A 136 6.28 -5.17 -9.37
CA PHE A 136 5.40 -4.40 -10.23
C PHE A 136 4.92 -3.23 -9.40
N GLU A 137 4.97 -2.06 -10.01
CA GLU A 137 4.48 -0.82 -9.44
C GLU A 137 2.96 -0.84 -9.36
N ALA A 138 2.43 -0.31 -8.27
CA ALA A 138 1.00 -0.13 -8.07
C ALA A 138 0.72 1.24 -7.47
N LEU A 139 -0.39 1.83 -7.90
CA LEU A 139 -0.92 3.06 -7.34
C LEU A 139 -2.01 2.74 -6.32
N PHE A 140 -1.93 3.40 -5.17
CA PHE A 140 -2.94 3.43 -4.13
C PHE A 140 -3.38 4.88 -3.92
N SER A 141 -4.58 5.23 -4.37
CA SER A 141 -5.15 6.58 -4.23
C SER A 141 -6.37 6.61 -3.31
N GLY A 142 -6.51 7.65 -2.51
CA GLY A 142 -7.67 7.87 -1.66
C GLY A 142 -8.81 8.59 -2.37
N THR A 143 -9.59 9.34 -1.59
CA THR A 143 -10.87 9.96 -1.93
C THR A 143 -10.88 11.45 -1.55
N ASP A 144 -12.05 12.07 -1.44
CA ASP A 144 -12.23 13.45 -0.95
C ASP A 144 -12.56 13.48 0.56
N GLY A 145 -12.02 12.51 1.31
CA GLY A 145 -12.23 12.35 2.74
C GLY A 145 -11.08 11.58 3.39
N ASP A 146 -11.12 11.42 4.72
CA ASP A 146 -10.06 10.73 5.47
C ASP A 146 -9.90 9.26 5.03
N ASP A 147 -8.73 8.92 4.51
CA ASP A 147 -8.40 7.60 4.01
C ASP A 147 -7.34 6.88 4.86
N ILE A 148 -7.40 5.55 4.85
CA ILE A 148 -6.35 4.69 5.41
C ILE A 148 -5.85 3.80 4.28
N LEU A 149 -4.67 4.12 3.77
CA LEU A 149 -4.03 3.43 2.66
C LEU A 149 -2.80 2.68 3.16
N THR A 150 -2.66 1.45 2.70
CA THR A 150 -1.47 0.64 2.95
C THR A 150 -0.98 0.11 1.62
N GLY A 151 0.25 0.48 1.25
CA GLY A 151 0.94 -0.09 0.10
C GLY A 151 0.99 -1.60 0.22
N VAL A 152 0.89 -2.29 -0.92
CA VAL A 152 0.97 -3.74 -0.95
C VAL A 152 1.95 -4.12 -2.04
N GLY A 153 3.04 -4.81 -1.71
CA GLY A 153 4.12 -5.10 -2.64
C GLY A 153 5.36 -4.25 -2.40
N GLU A 154 6.34 -4.34 -3.30
CA GLU A 154 7.67 -3.74 -3.13
C GLU A 154 7.85 -2.36 -3.81
N LEU A 155 6.89 -1.91 -4.62
CA LEU A 155 6.95 -0.65 -5.35
C LEU A 155 5.57 0.00 -5.34
N ASN A 156 5.35 0.93 -4.43
CA ASN A 156 4.03 1.52 -4.23
C ASN A 156 4.07 3.04 -4.44
N GLU A 157 3.18 3.54 -5.28
CA GLU A 157 2.85 4.96 -5.36
C GLU A 157 1.62 5.17 -4.47
N ILE A 158 1.74 5.95 -3.40
CA ILE A 158 0.67 6.13 -2.40
C ILE A 158 0.27 7.60 -2.34
N ILE A 159 -1.01 7.88 -2.56
CA ILE A 159 -1.58 9.23 -2.64
C ILE A 159 -2.85 9.27 -1.78
N GLY A 160 -2.89 10.10 -0.74
CA GLY A 160 -4.08 10.16 0.13
C GLY A 160 -5.31 10.80 -0.51
N VAL A 161 -5.10 11.65 -1.50
CA VAL A 161 -6.19 12.40 -2.17
C VAL A 161 -6.74 11.66 -3.40
N ASP A 162 -7.96 11.99 -3.80
CA ASP A 162 -8.60 11.53 -5.03
C ASP A 162 -7.84 12.02 -6.26
N VAL A 163 -7.56 11.07 -7.17
CA VAL A 163 -6.86 11.34 -8.43
C VAL A 163 -7.49 10.59 -9.59
N ASP A 164 -7.62 11.30 -10.71
CA ASP A 164 -7.88 10.71 -12.01
C ASP A 164 -6.56 10.26 -12.64
N VAL A 165 -6.43 8.96 -12.92
CA VAL A 165 -5.31 8.43 -13.70
C VAL A 165 -5.56 8.63 -15.20
N ARG A 166 -4.66 9.36 -15.86
CA ARG A 166 -4.74 9.62 -17.30
C ARG A 166 -3.51 9.07 -18.01
N THR A 167 -3.74 8.26 -19.04
CA THR A 167 -2.67 7.65 -19.84
C THR A 167 -2.58 8.33 -21.20
N GLN A 168 -1.41 8.88 -21.54
CA GLN A 168 -1.15 9.43 -22.88
C GLN A 168 -0.55 8.39 -23.83
N ARG A 169 0.32 7.53 -23.30
CA ARG A 169 0.93 6.38 -23.97
C ARG A 169 1.09 5.26 -22.94
N VAL A 170 1.26 4.03 -23.40
CA VAL A 170 1.53 2.87 -22.52
C VAL A 170 2.69 3.19 -21.57
N GLY A 171 2.46 3.04 -20.27
CA GLY A 171 3.44 3.36 -19.22
C GLY A 171 3.75 4.85 -19.03
N ASP A 172 2.97 5.75 -19.64
CA ASP A 172 3.09 7.20 -19.49
C ASP A 172 1.76 7.76 -18.96
N SER A 173 1.51 7.39 -17.70
CA SER A 173 0.36 7.85 -16.93
C SER A 173 0.76 9.05 -16.07
N PHE A 174 -0.17 9.97 -15.92
CA PHE A 174 -0.04 11.12 -15.03
C PHE A 174 -1.30 11.21 -14.16
N PHE A 175 -1.08 11.66 -12.92
CA PHE A 175 -2.13 11.83 -11.93
C PHE A 175 -2.76 13.21 -12.10
N VAL A 176 -4.08 13.27 -12.15
CA VAL A 176 -4.82 14.53 -12.19
C VAL A 176 -5.61 14.62 -10.89
N PRO A 177 -5.17 15.42 -9.92
CA PRO A 177 -5.89 15.55 -8.65
C PRO A 177 -7.31 16.05 -8.88
N THR A 178 -8.26 15.37 -8.27
CA THR A 178 -9.69 15.74 -8.23
C THR A 178 -10.09 16.21 -6.83
N SER A 179 -9.34 15.82 -5.80
CA SER A 179 -9.28 16.51 -4.50
C SER A 179 -7.84 16.98 -4.17
N PHE A 180 -7.66 17.70 -3.07
CA PHE A 180 -6.37 18.28 -2.67
C PHE A 180 -6.02 18.08 -1.18
N GLY A 181 -6.78 17.29 -0.42
CA GLY A 181 -6.46 17.04 0.99
C GLY A 181 -6.97 18.10 1.97
N THR A 182 -7.63 19.17 1.51
CA THR A 182 -8.03 20.27 2.40
C THR A 182 -9.11 19.81 3.38
N GLY A 183 -8.75 19.74 4.66
CA GLY A 183 -9.60 19.24 5.73
C GLY A 183 -9.58 17.71 5.92
N GLU A 184 -8.64 17.02 5.28
CA GLU A 184 -8.50 15.56 5.27
C GLU A 184 -7.24 15.14 6.05
N VAL A 185 -7.35 14.11 6.89
CA VAL A 185 -6.19 13.45 7.53
C VAL A 185 -6.10 12.02 7.04
N ASP A 186 -5.16 11.78 6.14
CA ASP A 186 -4.95 10.47 5.53
C ASP A 186 -3.82 9.72 6.23
N VAL A 187 -4.01 8.43 6.46
CA VAL A 187 -2.97 7.53 6.96
C VAL A 187 -2.37 6.77 5.79
N LEU A 188 -1.11 7.04 5.47
CA LEU A 188 -0.40 6.44 4.34
C LEU A 188 0.69 5.53 4.87
N THR A 189 0.56 4.22 4.65
CA THR A 189 1.45 3.22 5.24
C THR A 189 2.25 2.51 4.15
N GLY A 190 3.57 2.62 4.22
CA GLY A 190 4.50 1.84 3.39
C GLY A 190 4.71 0.42 3.90
N LEU A 191 5.49 -0.36 3.16
CA LEU A 191 5.95 -1.69 3.56
C LEU A 191 7.46 -1.73 3.75
N PRO A 192 7.97 -2.45 4.78
CA PRO A 192 9.40 -2.64 4.94
C PRO A 192 10.05 -3.24 3.69
N LEU A 193 11.23 -2.74 3.29
CA LEU A 193 12.01 -3.20 2.13
C LEU A 193 11.33 -3.00 0.76
N GLY A 194 10.22 -2.24 0.72
CA GLY A 194 9.71 -1.64 -0.51
C GLY A 194 10.46 -0.35 -0.86
N ASN A 195 10.27 0.15 -2.08
CA ASN A 195 10.54 1.54 -2.38
C ASN A 195 9.18 2.19 -2.64
N ASP A 196 8.70 2.89 -1.63
CA ASP A 196 7.39 3.52 -1.64
C ASP A 196 7.54 5.03 -1.88
N THR A 197 6.77 5.54 -2.83
CA THR A 197 6.65 6.98 -3.11
C THR A 197 5.35 7.48 -2.50
N PHE A 198 5.43 8.33 -1.48
CA PHE A 198 4.26 9.01 -0.91
C PHE A 198 4.10 10.39 -1.57
N HIS A 199 2.98 10.62 -2.26
CA HIS A 199 2.73 11.88 -2.96
C HIS A 199 2.05 12.88 -2.04
N LEU A 200 2.76 13.95 -1.71
CA LEU A 200 2.24 15.14 -1.02
C LEU A 200 2.02 16.32 -1.99
N GLY A 201 2.16 16.02 -3.28
CA GLY A 201 1.79 16.88 -4.39
C GLY A 201 1.99 16.11 -5.68
N THR A 202 1.27 16.45 -6.75
CA THR A 202 1.45 15.81 -8.05
C THR A 202 0.81 16.63 -9.17
N GLY A 203 0.80 16.10 -10.39
CA GLY A 203 -0.14 16.54 -11.42
C GLY A 203 0.35 17.58 -12.38
N ARG A 204 1.68 17.74 -12.54
CA ARG A 204 2.21 18.36 -13.76
C ARG A 204 1.85 17.49 -14.95
N ASN A 205 1.00 18.02 -15.82
CA ASN A 205 0.57 17.32 -17.02
C ASN A 205 0.37 18.31 -18.18
N PRO A 206 0.17 17.85 -19.43
CA PRO A 206 0.02 18.77 -20.56
C PRO A 206 -1.16 19.75 -20.49
N LEU A 207 -2.11 19.56 -19.57
CA LEU A 207 -3.24 20.45 -19.30
C LEU A 207 -3.01 21.37 -18.07
N ASN A 208 -2.04 21.06 -17.20
CA ASN A 208 -1.62 21.88 -16.08
C ASN A 208 -0.09 21.91 -15.96
N ALA A 209 0.50 23.06 -16.27
CA ALA A 209 1.95 23.24 -16.26
C ALA A 209 2.58 23.19 -14.86
N ASN A 210 1.76 23.30 -13.81
CA ASN A 210 2.20 23.35 -12.42
C ASN A 210 1.79 22.08 -11.67
N VAL A 211 2.67 21.63 -10.78
CA VAL A 211 2.38 20.58 -9.81
C VAL A 211 1.45 21.17 -8.75
N ALA A 212 0.42 20.43 -8.37
CA ALA A 212 -0.43 20.75 -7.24
C ALA A 212 0.23 20.26 -5.95
N ALA A 213 0.25 21.11 -4.93
CA ALA A 213 0.55 20.70 -3.56
C ALA A 213 -0.74 20.20 -2.88
N PHE A 214 -0.61 19.26 -1.95
CA PHE A 214 -1.72 18.71 -1.17
C PHE A 214 -1.68 19.18 0.28
N TYR A 215 -2.82 19.01 0.98
CA TYR A 215 -3.00 19.34 2.40
C TYR A 215 -2.69 20.79 2.73
N LEU A 216 -3.16 21.71 1.87
CA LEU A 216 -3.03 23.15 2.09
C LEU A 216 -4.39 23.78 2.40
N GLY A 217 -4.38 24.79 3.27
CA GLY A 217 -5.52 25.66 3.52
C GLY A 217 -6.32 25.34 4.79
N GLY A 218 -6.01 24.25 5.50
CA GLY A 218 -6.60 23.92 6.81
C GLY A 218 -5.65 24.07 8.01
N GLY A 219 -4.42 24.55 7.82
CA GLY A 219 -3.44 24.69 8.89
C GLY A 219 -2.90 23.33 9.32
N SER A 220 -3.22 22.89 10.53
CA SER A 220 -2.77 21.58 11.06
C SER A 220 -3.92 20.59 11.24
N THR A 221 -5.03 20.81 10.55
CA THR A 221 -6.20 19.93 10.60
C THR A 221 -6.27 18.95 9.44
N ASP A 222 -5.34 19.08 8.51
CA ASP A 222 -5.25 18.36 7.25
C ASP A 222 -3.80 18.02 6.99
N TYR A 223 -3.46 16.75 6.83
CA TYR A 223 -2.08 16.29 6.58
C TYR A 223 -2.06 14.81 6.26
N ALA A 224 -1.03 14.37 5.55
CA ALA A 224 -0.70 12.96 5.44
C ALA A 224 0.06 12.48 6.70
N TYR A 225 -0.50 11.51 7.41
CA TYR A 225 0.21 10.74 8.43
C TYR A 225 0.90 9.54 7.78
N VAL A 226 2.21 9.64 7.59
CA VAL A 226 3.03 8.62 6.94
C VAL A 226 3.59 7.64 7.99
N GLN A 227 3.35 6.35 7.76
CA GLN A 227 3.79 5.24 8.60
C GLN A 227 4.71 4.29 7.83
N ASN A 228 5.60 3.60 8.55
CA ASN A 228 6.57 2.65 7.98
C ASN A 228 7.47 3.22 6.87
N PHE A 229 7.85 4.50 6.97
CA PHE A 229 8.80 5.11 6.04
C PHE A 229 10.22 4.55 6.26
N ASP A 230 10.78 3.86 5.27
CA ASP A 230 12.14 3.33 5.28
C ASP A 230 13.13 4.34 4.67
N ARG A 231 13.91 4.98 5.54
CA ARG A 231 14.81 6.07 5.16
C ARG A 231 15.88 5.59 4.16
N GLY A 232 15.97 6.26 3.02
CA GLY A 232 16.92 5.94 1.95
C GLY A 232 16.40 4.92 0.92
N GLU A 233 15.23 4.33 1.14
CA GLU A 233 14.53 3.47 0.17
C GLU A 233 13.21 4.11 -0.27
N ASP A 234 12.46 4.67 0.67
CA ASP A 234 11.21 5.39 0.42
C ASP A 234 11.44 6.88 0.13
N GLU A 235 10.48 7.49 -0.54
CA GLU A 235 10.51 8.90 -0.90
C GLU A 235 9.18 9.60 -0.62
N LEU A 236 9.26 10.86 -0.17
CA LEU A 236 8.12 11.78 -0.21
C LEU A 236 8.28 12.69 -1.41
N LEU A 237 7.28 12.74 -2.29
CA LEU A 237 7.25 13.67 -3.42
C LEU A 237 6.46 14.92 -3.03
N LEU A 238 7.11 16.09 -3.11
CA LEU A 238 6.50 17.39 -2.80
C LEU A 238 6.52 18.34 -4.00
N ALA A 239 5.51 19.21 -4.06
CA ALA A 239 5.43 20.28 -5.05
C ALA A 239 6.21 21.53 -4.62
N GLY A 240 6.79 22.25 -5.57
CA GLY A 240 7.53 23.50 -5.34
C GLY A 240 9.04 23.29 -5.21
N SER A 241 9.65 23.97 -4.24
CA SER A 241 11.09 23.84 -3.94
C SER A 241 11.32 23.61 -2.45
N PRO A 242 12.42 22.94 -2.05
CA PRO A 242 12.66 22.61 -0.65
C PRO A 242 12.70 23.81 0.29
N GLN A 243 13.15 24.97 -0.20
CA GLN A 243 13.26 26.19 0.62
C GLN A 243 11.89 26.78 1.00
N GLY A 244 10.81 26.30 0.40
CA GLY A 244 9.43 26.65 0.75
C GLY A 244 8.87 25.82 1.91
N TYR A 245 9.62 24.83 2.41
CA TYR A 245 9.15 23.91 3.44
C TYR A 245 10.02 23.99 4.70
N ASP A 246 9.34 23.96 5.84
CA ASP A 246 9.93 23.78 7.15
C ASP A 246 9.84 22.30 7.54
N VAL A 247 10.98 21.72 7.93
CA VAL A 247 11.09 20.33 8.36
C VAL A 247 11.65 20.30 9.76
N PHE A 248 10.89 19.75 10.71
CA PHE A 248 11.28 19.76 12.12
C PHE A 248 10.78 18.53 12.88
N ARG A 249 11.49 18.17 13.94
CA ARG A 249 11.09 17.07 14.81
C ARG A 249 9.99 17.50 15.75
N GLU A 250 9.04 16.60 15.95
CA GLU A 250 7.94 16.80 16.90
C GLU A 250 7.51 15.46 17.50
N THR A 251 6.72 15.52 18.57
CA THR A 251 5.95 14.38 19.07
C THR A 251 4.48 14.75 19.06
N LEU A 252 3.71 14.11 18.19
CA LEU A 252 2.27 14.25 18.11
C LEU A 252 1.58 13.19 18.97
N SER A 253 0.30 13.39 19.27
CA SER A 253 -0.50 12.45 20.05
C SER A 253 -1.62 11.89 19.19
N PHE A 254 -1.50 10.61 18.82
CA PHE A 254 -2.53 9.89 18.06
C PHE A 254 -3.31 8.97 19.00
N ALA A 255 -4.62 9.17 19.12
CA ALA A 255 -5.48 8.42 20.05
C ALA A 255 -4.94 8.35 21.50
N GLY A 256 -4.22 9.40 21.95
CA GLY A 256 -3.58 9.47 23.27
C GLY A 256 -2.23 8.75 23.39
N VAL A 257 -1.71 8.21 22.29
CA VAL A 257 -0.38 7.61 22.20
C VAL A 257 0.59 8.66 21.65
N PRO A 258 1.67 9.00 22.38
CA PRO A 258 2.70 9.88 21.87
C PRO A 258 3.51 9.17 20.78
N VAL A 259 3.64 9.81 19.63
CA VAL A 259 4.39 9.30 18.48
C VAL A 259 5.39 10.37 18.06
N SER A 260 6.67 10.02 18.07
CA SER A 260 7.76 10.90 17.64
C SER A 260 8.04 10.75 16.15
N GLY A 261 8.40 11.84 15.50
CA GLY A 261 8.67 11.84 14.07
C GLY A 261 9.07 13.22 13.55
N ILE A 262 8.84 13.42 12.25
CA ILE A 262 9.12 14.68 11.55
C ILE A 262 7.82 15.27 11.01
N SER A 263 7.60 16.53 11.32
CA SER A 263 6.57 17.37 10.71
C SER A 263 7.18 18.10 9.51
N ILE A 264 6.43 18.13 8.40
CA ILE A 264 6.76 18.88 7.20
C ILE A 264 5.64 19.91 7.01
N SER A 265 6.00 21.18 6.91
CA SER A 265 5.03 22.28 6.82
C SER A 265 5.42 23.28 5.74
N THR A 266 4.43 23.95 5.15
CA THR A 266 4.64 25.08 4.23
C THR A 266 3.52 26.09 4.38
N GLY A 267 3.82 27.39 4.28
CA GLY A 267 2.79 28.43 4.35
C GLY A 267 2.03 28.55 5.68
N GLY A 268 2.44 27.82 6.73
CA GLY A 268 1.71 27.70 7.99
C GLY A 268 0.78 26.47 8.06
N ASP A 269 0.74 25.66 6.99
CA ASP A 269 0.02 24.40 6.92
C ASP A 269 0.97 23.23 7.20
N LEU A 270 0.52 22.24 7.98
CA LEU A 270 1.19 20.95 8.17
C LEU A 270 0.79 20.08 6.97
N VAL A 271 1.73 19.64 6.14
CA VAL A 271 1.37 18.81 4.97
C VAL A 271 1.58 17.32 5.23
N ALA A 272 2.53 16.98 6.11
CA ALA A 272 2.77 15.61 6.50
C ALA A 272 3.40 15.49 7.89
N PHE A 273 3.12 14.38 8.55
CA PHE A 273 3.86 13.88 9.70
C PHE A 273 4.38 12.48 9.39
N VAL A 274 5.69 12.28 9.48
CA VAL A 274 6.36 11.00 9.21
C VAL A 274 6.81 10.39 10.53
N GLU A 275 6.20 9.27 10.90
CA GLU A 275 6.49 8.60 12.16
C GLU A 275 7.85 7.90 12.18
N GLY A 276 8.47 7.87 13.36
CA GLY A 276 9.55 6.94 13.67
C GLY A 276 10.92 7.33 13.11
N ILE A 277 10.99 8.41 12.33
CA ILE A 277 12.24 8.92 11.78
C ILE A 277 12.75 10.16 12.51
N ASP A 278 14.08 10.29 12.49
CA ASP A 278 14.83 11.34 13.17
C ASP A 278 15.30 12.45 12.21
N SER A 279 15.48 12.14 10.94
CA SER A 279 15.83 13.13 9.91
C SER A 279 15.38 12.63 8.54
N ILE A 280 15.03 13.57 7.68
CA ILE A 280 14.74 13.35 6.27
C ILE A 280 15.44 14.46 5.49
N GLU A 281 16.00 14.14 4.33
CA GLU A 281 16.83 15.06 3.55
C GLU A 281 16.35 15.11 2.10
N VAL A 282 16.65 16.20 1.40
CA VAL A 282 16.34 16.30 -0.03
C VAL A 282 17.19 15.28 -0.80
N SER A 283 16.55 14.30 -1.42
CA SER A 283 17.21 13.28 -2.24
C SER A 283 17.38 13.75 -3.68
N PHE A 284 16.38 14.47 -4.21
CA PHE A 284 16.35 14.94 -5.60
C PHE A 284 15.49 16.20 -5.77
N GLU A 285 15.87 17.07 -6.71
CA GLU A 285 15.08 18.24 -7.11
C GLU A 285 14.95 18.29 -8.64
N ASP A 286 13.74 18.52 -9.15
CA ASP A 286 13.50 18.91 -10.55
C ASP A 286 12.81 20.28 -10.60
N PRO A 287 13.59 21.38 -10.62
CA PRO A 287 13.04 22.73 -10.73
C PRO A 287 12.27 22.97 -12.03
N GLY A 288 12.55 22.21 -13.08
CA GLY A 288 11.85 22.32 -14.36
C GLY A 288 10.44 21.72 -14.30
N ARG A 289 10.22 20.76 -13.41
CA ARG A 289 8.90 20.23 -13.05
C ARG A 289 8.27 20.94 -11.86
N GLY A 290 9.06 21.58 -11.01
CA GLY A 290 8.58 22.16 -9.75
C GLY A 290 8.24 21.07 -8.73
N VAL A 291 9.07 20.03 -8.65
CA VAL A 291 8.98 18.98 -7.63
C VAL A 291 10.33 18.74 -6.97
N PHE A 292 10.29 18.19 -5.76
CA PHE A 292 11.46 17.63 -5.09
C PHE A 292 11.06 16.43 -4.24
N PHE A 293 12.05 15.64 -3.86
CA PHE A 293 11.89 14.41 -3.12
C PHE A 293 12.64 14.49 -1.80
N LEU A 294 12.06 13.93 -0.74
CA LEU A 294 12.69 13.76 0.56
C LEU A 294 12.88 12.25 0.85
N SER A 295 14.05 11.86 1.37
CA SER A 295 14.41 10.49 1.77
C SER A 295 15.29 10.44 3.02
#